data_AF-A0A1I4ISB9-F1
#
_entry.id   AF-A0A1I4ISB9-F1
#
_cell.length_a   1.000
_cell.length_b   1.000
_cell.length_c   1.000
_cell.angle_alpha   90.00
_cell.angle_beta   90.00
_cell.angle_gamma   90.00
#
_symmetry.space_group_name_H-M   'P 1'
#
loop_
_entity.id
_entity.type
_entity.pdbx_description
1 polymer ?
#
loop_
_entity_poly.entity_id
_entity_poly.type
_entity_poly.pdbx_seq_one_letter_code
_entity_poly.pdbx_strand_id
1 'polypeptide(L)'
;GDIIEFKDGTEIHSKRVIGIAGDEISFSDDGKVIRNGEKIEEEYLPEGTVTFPFKKDFYKVPDGSVFVLGDNRTNSFDSRFWENPYVETSDIIGKYFFTAKKKVNCKS
;
A
#
# COMPACT_ATOMS: atom_id res chain seq x y z
N GLY A 1 -5.03 1.41 -4.18
CA GLY A 1 -4.79 0.58 -5.37
C GLY A 1 -5.33 -0.82 -5.18
N ASP A 2 -4.90 -1.74 -6.04
CA ASP A 2 -5.33 -3.14 -6.02
C ASP A 2 -4.77 -3.90 -4.81
N ILE A 3 -5.45 -4.97 -4.37
CA ILE A 3 -4.87 -5.92 -3.42
C ILE A 3 -4.23 -7.04 -4.22
N ILE A 4 -2.99 -7.39 -3.88
CA ILE A 4 -2.24 -8.47 -4.52
C ILE A 4 -1.94 -9.56 -3.50
N GLU A 5 -1.80 -10.78 -4.00
CA GLU A 5 -1.23 -11.91 -3.27
C GLU A 5 0.08 -12.32 -3.93
N PHE A 6 1.10 -12.55 -3.12
CA PHE A 6 2.42 -13.05 -3.53
C PHE A 6 2.95 -14.00 -2.44
N LYS A 7 3.91 -14.84 -2.81
CA LYS A 7 4.52 -15.82 -1.90
C LYS A 7 5.85 -15.32 -1.36
N ASP A 8 6.09 -15.55 -0.08
CA ASP A 8 7.42 -15.52 0.52
C ASP A 8 7.66 -16.89 1.19
N GLY A 9 8.51 -17.71 0.57
CA GLY A 9 8.66 -19.11 0.94
C GLY A 9 7.32 -19.87 0.87
N THR A 10 6.84 -20.33 2.02
CA THR A 10 5.55 -21.04 2.14
C THR A 10 4.38 -20.14 2.55
N GLU A 11 4.66 -18.88 2.90
CA GLU A 11 3.65 -17.93 3.33
C GLU A 11 3.05 -17.19 2.13
N ILE A 12 1.76 -16.89 2.22
CA ILE A 12 1.06 -16.02 1.26
C ILE A 12 0.78 -14.71 1.96
N HIS A 13 1.17 -13.61 1.32
CA HIS A 13 0.90 -12.27 1.82
C HIS A 13 -0.14 -11.59 0.95
N SER A 14 -1.15 -10.99 1.57
CA SER A 14 -2.12 -10.12 0.89
C SER A 14 -1.84 -8.67 1.29
N LYS A 15 -1.45 -7.83 0.32
CA LYS A 15 -1.10 -6.41 0.55
C LYS A 15 -1.72 -5.53 -0.53
N ARG A 16 -1.89 -4.24 -0.22
CA ARG A 16 -2.41 -3.26 -1.17
C ARG A 16 -1.27 -2.57 -1.90
N VAL A 17 -1.37 -2.51 -3.23
CA VAL A 17 -0.48 -1.72 -4.07
C VAL A 17 -0.75 -0.24 -3.87
N ILE A 18 0.31 0.45 -3.48
CA ILE A 18 0.34 1.90 -3.26
C ILE A 18 1.09 2.59 -4.39
N GLY A 19 2.23 2.03 -4.82
CA GLY A 19 3.02 2.51 -5.95
C GLY A 19 3.38 1.37 -6.92
N ILE A 20 3.51 1.72 -8.19
CA ILE A 20 3.98 0.88 -9.29
C ILE A 20 5.28 1.47 -9.87
N ALA A 21 5.93 0.74 -10.76
CA ALA A 21 7.13 1.16 -11.48
C ALA A 21 7.11 2.65 -11.87
N GLY A 22 8.18 3.37 -11.51
CA GLY A 22 8.36 4.80 -11.78
C GLY A 22 7.78 5.72 -10.71
N ASP A 23 6.88 5.24 -9.85
CA ASP A 23 6.34 6.07 -8.78
C ASP A 23 7.36 6.41 -7.70
N GLU A 24 7.12 7.55 -7.06
CA GLU A 24 7.81 8.03 -5.89
C GLU A 24 6.85 8.06 -4.71
N ILE A 25 7.16 7.30 -3.66
CA ILE A 25 6.35 7.20 -2.43
C ILE A 25 7.08 7.87 -1.29
N SER A 26 6.39 8.79 -0.62
CA SER A 26 6.85 9.47 0.58
C SER A 26 5.71 9.59 1.59
N PHE A 27 5.99 10.23 2.72
CA PHE A 27 5.05 10.36 3.84
C PHE A 27 5.09 11.80 4.34
N SER A 28 3.92 12.35 4.64
CA SER A 28 3.80 13.67 5.23
C SER A 28 3.96 13.63 6.75
N ASP A 29 4.26 14.79 7.35
CA ASP A 29 4.38 14.94 8.80
C ASP A 29 3.08 14.60 9.56
N ASP A 30 1.92 14.77 8.92
CA ASP A 30 0.60 14.36 9.44
C ASP A 30 0.28 12.87 9.21
N GLY A 31 1.27 12.07 8.79
CA GLY A 31 1.18 10.63 8.65
C GLY A 31 0.30 10.18 7.48
N LYS A 32 0.33 10.90 6.36
CA LYS A 32 -0.36 10.51 5.12
C LYS A 32 0.63 10.05 4.08
N VAL A 33 0.19 9.10 3.25
CA VAL A 33 0.99 8.63 2.12
C VAL A 33 0.92 9.64 0.98
N ILE A 34 2.07 9.96 0.42
CA ILE A 34 2.22 10.80 -0.76
C ILE A 34 2.74 9.93 -1.89
N ARG A 35 2.13 10.04 -3.07
CA ARG A 35 2.58 9.40 -4.30
C ARG A 35 2.81 10.48 -5.36
N ASN A 36 4.02 10.54 -5.91
CA ASN A 36 4.42 11.51 -6.93
C ASN A 36 4.14 12.96 -6.53
N GLY A 37 4.32 13.28 -5.24
CA GLY A 37 4.08 14.62 -4.68
C GLY A 37 2.64 14.91 -4.28
N GLU A 38 1.68 14.01 -4.55
CA GLU A 38 0.28 14.20 -4.19
C GLU A 38 -0.14 13.27 -3.04
N LYS A 39 -0.88 13.79 -2.06
CA LYS A 39 -1.48 12.97 -1.00
C LYS A 39 -2.52 12.04 -1.63
N ILE A 40 -2.44 10.75 -1.36
CA ILE A 40 -3.42 9.79 -1.87
C ILE A 40 -4.61 9.66 -0.92
N GLU A 41 -5.80 9.48 -1.49
CA GLU A 41 -7.01 9.17 -0.72
C GLU A 41 -7.07 7.67 -0.40
N GLU A 42 -7.28 7.35 0.87
CA GLU A 42 -7.23 5.97 1.39
C GLU A 42 -8.53 5.61 2.10
N GLU A 43 -9.66 5.68 1.40
CA GLU A 43 -11.01 5.42 1.96
C GLU A 43 -11.20 3.99 2.52
N TYR A 44 -10.30 3.07 2.16
CA TYR A 44 -10.28 1.70 2.69
C TYR A 44 -9.69 1.60 4.10
N LEU A 45 -9.11 2.68 4.62
CA LEU A 45 -8.61 2.74 5.99
C LEU A 45 -9.65 3.34 6.94
N PRO A 46 -9.64 2.94 8.22
CA PRO A 46 -10.36 3.66 9.25
C PRO A 46 -9.97 5.15 9.28
N GLU A 47 -10.94 6.00 9.58
CA GLU A 47 -10.70 7.44 9.73
C GLU A 47 -9.61 7.71 10.78
N GLY A 48 -8.75 8.70 10.52
CA GLY A 48 -7.63 9.03 11.40
C GLY A 48 -6.43 8.09 11.32
N THR A 49 -6.47 7.04 10.49
CA THR A 49 -5.28 6.18 10.28
C THR A 49 -4.09 7.01 9.80
N VAL A 50 -2.96 6.81 10.46
CA VAL A 50 -1.66 7.42 10.12
C VAL A 50 -0.69 6.36 9.62
N THR A 51 0.20 6.76 8.73
CA THR A 51 1.23 5.93 8.13
C THR A 51 2.52 6.72 8.12
N PHE A 52 3.49 6.21 8.87
CA PHE A 52 4.84 6.77 8.92
C PHE A 52 5.83 5.81 8.27
N PRO A 53 6.94 6.34 7.72
CA PRO A 53 8.04 5.53 7.25
C PRO A 53 8.70 4.81 8.44
N PHE A 54 9.47 3.77 8.14
CA PHE A 54 10.28 3.09 9.15
C PHE A 54 11.76 3.01 8.75
N LYS A 55 12.11 2.28 7.68
CA LYS A 55 13.52 2.18 7.22
C LYS A 55 13.99 3.37 6.39
N LYS A 56 13.12 3.93 5.56
CA LYS A 56 13.42 5.03 4.63
C LYS A 56 12.24 6.00 4.57
N ASP A 57 12.52 7.29 4.43
CA ASP A 57 11.52 8.34 4.29
C ASP A 57 10.92 8.40 2.87
N PHE A 58 11.62 7.81 1.91
CA PHE A 58 11.29 7.88 0.48
C PHE A 58 11.61 6.56 -0.22
N TYR A 59 10.75 6.20 -1.19
CA TYR A 59 10.89 5.01 -2.02
C TYR A 59 10.62 5.36 -3.48
N LYS A 60 11.55 5.02 -4.36
CA LYS A 60 11.35 5.07 -5.81
C LYS A 60 11.15 3.65 -6.32
N VAL A 61 9.95 3.38 -6.85
CA VAL A 61 9.57 2.03 -7.25
C VAL A 61 10.27 1.66 -8.56
N PRO A 62 11.10 0.61 -8.58
CA PRO A 62 11.83 0.22 -9.78
C PRO A 62 10.90 -0.43 -10.81
N ASP A 63 11.38 -0.50 -12.04
CA ASP A 63 10.69 -1.20 -13.12
C ASP A 63 10.42 -2.66 -12.75
N GLY A 64 9.26 -3.16 -13.17
CA GLY A 64 8.83 -4.54 -12.89
C GLY A 64 8.47 -4.81 -11.43
N SER A 65 8.37 -3.79 -10.58
CA SER A 65 8.04 -3.95 -9.16
C SER A 65 6.88 -3.07 -8.69
N VAL A 66 6.39 -3.34 -7.49
CA VAL A 66 5.37 -2.56 -6.78
C VAL A 66 5.78 -2.29 -5.34
N PHE A 67 5.32 -1.16 -4.80
CA PHE A 67 5.39 -0.82 -3.38
C PHE A 67 4.03 -1.07 -2.73
N VAL A 68 4.02 -1.79 -1.60
CA VAL A 68 2.78 -2.28 -0.99
C VAL A 68 2.69 -1.93 0.49
N LEU A 69 1.48 -1.67 0.96
CA LEU A 69 1.16 -1.51 2.37
C LEU A 69 0.05 -2.46 2.77
N GLY A 70 0.07 -2.92 4.02
CA GLY A 70 -1.12 -3.56 4.60
C GLY A 70 -2.14 -2.51 5.05
N ASP A 71 -3.42 -2.85 4.94
CA ASP A 71 -4.50 -1.96 5.39
C ASP A 71 -4.52 -1.81 6.93
N ASN A 72 -4.06 -2.83 7.67
CA ASN A 72 -3.78 -2.70 9.11
C ASN A 72 -2.41 -2.04 9.33
N ARG A 73 -2.34 -0.71 9.16
CA ARG A 73 -1.09 0.07 9.09
C ARG A 73 -0.17 -0.10 10.29
N THR A 74 -0.73 -0.25 11.49
CA THR A 74 0.03 -0.37 12.75
C THR A 74 0.59 -1.77 12.98
N ASN A 75 -0.01 -2.81 12.38
CA ASN A 75 0.36 -4.21 12.62
C ASN A 75 0.86 -4.94 11.35
N SER A 76 1.05 -4.21 10.26
CA SER A 76 1.49 -4.78 8.99
C SER A 76 3.00 -4.67 8.84
N PHE A 77 3.68 -5.82 8.78
CA PHE A 77 5.01 -5.93 8.23
C PHE A 77 4.90 -5.92 6.70
N ASP A 78 5.31 -4.81 6.08
CA ASP A 78 5.19 -4.52 4.64
C ASP A 78 6.40 -3.74 4.13
N SER A 79 6.31 -3.13 2.94
CA SER A 79 7.40 -2.42 2.27
C SER A 79 8.14 -1.39 3.13
N ARG A 80 7.49 -0.84 4.18
CA ARG A 80 8.15 0.09 5.12
C ARG A 80 9.25 -0.57 5.95
N PHE A 81 9.13 -1.88 6.17
CA PHE A 81 9.93 -2.64 7.14
C PHE A 81 10.83 -3.69 6.51
N TRP A 82 10.56 -4.14 5.28
CA TRP A 82 11.39 -5.14 4.60
C TRP A 82 12.77 -4.60 4.19
N GLU A 83 13.77 -5.48 4.11
CA GLU A 83 15.08 -5.12 3.56
C GLU A 83 14.99 -4.81 2.07
N ASN A 84 14.30 -5.66 1.29
CA ASN A 84 13.83 -5.33 -0.04
C ASN A 84 12.39 -4.81 0.06
N PRO A 85 12.14 -3.51 -0.12
CA PRO A 85 10.82 -2.93 0.08
C PRO A 85 9.85 -3.21 -1.07
N TYR A 86 10.29 -3.82 -2.17
CA TYR A 86 9.46 -3.98 -3.36
C TYR A 86 9.09 -5.44 -3.60
N VAL A 87 7.91 -5.64 -4.16
CA VAL A 87 7.46 -6.95 -4.64
C VAL A 87 7.61 -6.97 -6.16
N GLU A 88 8.28 -7.98 -6.71
CA GLU A 88 8.38 -8.14 -8.15
C GLU A 88 7.02 -8.54 -8.73
N THR A 89 6.65 -7.93 -9.85
CA THR A 89 5.36 -8.20 -10.51
C THR A 89 5.22 -9.64 -10.98
N SER A 90 6.33 -10.33 -11.25
CA SER A 90 6.40 -11.76 -11.56
C SER A 90 6.03 -12.67 -10.38
N ASP A 91 6.17 -12.20 -9.15
CA ASP A 91 5.87 -12.99 -7.94
C ASP A 91 4.40 -12.91 -7.52
N ILE A 92 3.62 -12.06 -8.20
CA ILE A 92 2.21 -11.85 -7.93
C ILE A 92 1.41 -13.05 -8.46
N ILE A 93 0.81 -13.80 -7.55
CA ILE A 93 0.01 -14.99 -7.85
C ILE A 93 -1.49 -14.71 -7.95
N GLY A 94 -1.94 -13.54 -7.50
CA GLY A 94 -3.35 -13.16 -7.50
C GLY A 94 -3.55 -11.67 -7.37
N LYS A 95 -4.64 -11.16 -7.96
CA LYS A 95 -5.04 -9.76 -7.92
C LYS A 95 -6.52 -9.66 -7.60
N TYR A 96 -6.87 -8.87 -6.59
CA TYR A 96 -8.24 -8.63 -6.16
C TYR A 96 -8.59 -7.16 -6.31
N PHE A 97 -9.74 -6.90 -6.96
CA PHE A 97 -10.34 -5.59 -7.06
C PHE A 97 -11.44 -5.46 -6.01
N PHE A 98 -11.17 -4.80 -4.89
CA PHE A 98 -12.24 -4.43 -3.94
C PHE A 98 -12.74 -3.02 -4.27
N THR A 99 -13.94 -2.92 -4.83
CA THR A 99 -14.70 -1.65 -4.89
C THR A 99 -15.78 -1.70 -3.81
N ALA A 100 -15.49 -1.20 -2.62
CA ALA A 100 -16.52 -1.04 -1.59
C ALA A 100 -17.34 0.21 -1.90
N LYS A 101 -18.61 0.05 -2.33
CA LYS A 101 -19.54 1.18 -2.43
C LYS A 101 -20.05 1.52 -1.02
N LYS A 102 -19.89 2.78 -0.60
CA LYS A 102 -20.46 3.32 0.65
C LYS A 102 -21.99 3.18 0.61
N LYS A 103 -22.60 2.61 1.65
CA LYS A 103 -24.06 2.66 1.85
C LYS A 103 -24.46 4.14 1.99
N VAL A 104 -25.23 4.65 1.04
CA VAL A 104 -25.96 5.91 1.21
C VAL A 104 -27.11 5.64 2.17
N ASN A 105 -26.96 6.02 3.43
CA ASN A 105 -28.12 6.16 4.32
C ASN A 105 -28.81 7.48 3.97
N CYS A 106 -29.80 7.43 3.07
CA CYS A 106 -30.79 8.50 2.97
C CYS A 106 -31.55 8.54 4.30
N LYS A 107 -31.39 9.64 5.05
CA LYS A 107 -32.34 9.98 6.11
C LYS A 107 -33.55 10.65 5.43
N SER A 108 -34.73 10.07 5.64
CA SER A 108 -36.04 10.70 5.45
C SER A 108 -36.27 11.80 6.48
#